data_AF-A0AA39TQ86-F1
#
_entry.id   AF-A0AA39TQ86-F1
#
_cell.length_a   1.000
_cell.length_b   1.000
_cell.length_c   1.000
_cell.angle_alpha   90.00
_cell.angle_beta   90.00
_cell.angle_gamma   90.00
#
_symmetry.space_group_name_H-M   'P 1'
#
loop_
_entity.id
_entity.type
_entity.pdbx_description
1 polymer ?
#
loop_
_entity_poly.entity_id
_entity_poly.type
_entity_poly.pdbx_seq_one_letter_code
_entity_poly.pdbx_strand_id
1 'polypeptide(L)'
;MAPPWTSTLRPRPTTTTTAYITIGAISISVGILLGSLIAQSACRPRKTKCIPSPLESLPPDAENTSLPYPPHILPGSRDVSTPYGTIKVFEWGPPAGEKVLLMHGISAPCLTLANAAEELVSKGYRVMLFDFFGRGYSDAPADVPYDSRLYASQILLVLASSPLAWTGDDGFHLVGYSLGGGVAVSFARYFGHMVRSLVLVAGAGLIRRGHVGWRSRVLYEDGWLPEWVREGMVRRRIAPAGRQGETEVDEAGMAGEEVREEGREEGREEGREEGRQRNSDASGGDSYDNALLLKGSPGLTVSSVLAWQLKFHRGFVPAFMSSIRHAPIYERREDWLALGKLLAARREGVLVEGTEGSVLLPPPGLRGGRVLLVLGTSDTVIVQEELIHDATAVLGEDGFEAVLLDCGHEIIMTKAVEVANVAANFWKATT
;
A
#
# COMPACT_ATOMS: atom_id res chain seq x y z
N MET A 1 -12.91 45.90 86.69
CA MET A 1 -12.11 45.11 85.73
C MET A 1 -12.94 44.91 84.47
N ALA A 2 -12.64 45.66 83.41
CA ALA A 2 -13.11 45.45 82.04
C ALA A 2 -11.98 46.00 81.13
N PRO A 3 -11.56 45.28 80.05
CA PRO A 3 -10.38 45.64 79.28
C PRO A 3 -10.65 46.79 78.29
N PRO A 4 -9.67 47.65 77.99
CA PRO A 4 -9.79 48.65 76.95
C PRO A 4 -9.60 48.01 75.56
N TRP A 5 -10.62 48.19 74.72
CA TRP A 5 -10.55 48.32 73.26
C TRP A 5 -9.27 47.84 72.56
N THR A 6 -9.33 46.64 71.98
CA THR A 6 -8.40 46.23 70.92
C THR A 6 -8.72 46.99 69.64
N SER A 7 -7.93 47.99 69.26
CA SER A 7 -7.97 48.53 67.89
C SER A 7 -7.26 47.55 66.95
N THR A 8 -8.03 46.74 66.23
CA THR A 8 -7.54 45.90 65.14
C THR A 8 -7.14 46.78 63.95
N LEU A 9 -5.89 47.22 63.89
CA LEU A 9 -5.28 47.76 62.68
C LEU A 9 -5.04 46.59 61.72
N ARG A 10 -6.01 46.26 60.87
CA ARG A 10 -5.73 45.45 59.68
C ARG A 10 -4.79 46.28 58.78
N PRO A 11 -3.60 45.79 58.41
CA PRO A 11 -2.73 46.51 57.49
C PRO A 11 -3.49 46.72 56.17
N ARG A 12 -3.63 47.98 55.75
CA ARG A 12 -4.17 48.29 54.42
C ARG A 12 -3.17 47.73 53.39
N PRO A 13 -3.61 46.88 52.44
CA PRO A 13 -2.70 46.40 51.42
C PRO A 13 -2.11 47.59 50.68
N THR A 14 -0.79 47.62 50.53
CA THR A 14 -0.12 48.64 49.74
C THR A 14 -0.57 48.49 48.28
N THR A 15 -0.60 49.60 47.55
CA THR A 15 -0.98 49.65 46.12
C THR A 15 -0.21 48.60 45.29
N THR A 16 1.03 48.34 45.67
CA THR A 16 1.93 47.37 45.05
C THR A 16 1.49 45.91 45.28
N THR A 17 1.08 45.53 46.50
CA THR A 17 0.58 44.17 46.77
C THR A 17 -0.73 43.90 46.03
N THR A 18 -1.60 44.90 45.93
CA THR A 18 -2.85 44.80 45.16
C THR A 18 -2.55 44.64 43.66
N ALA A 19 -1.55 45.34 43.14
CA ALA A 19 -1.10 45.22 41.74
C ALA A 19 -0.51 43.84 41.42
N TYR A 20 0.27 43.23 42.31
CA TYR A 20 0.80 41.89 42.07
C TYR A 20 -0.29 40.81 42.10
N ILE A 21 -1.28 40.94 42.99
CA ILE A 21 -2.43 40.02 43.04
C ILE A 21 -3.27 40.14 41.78
N THR A 22 -3.53 41.35 41.28
CA THR A 22 -4.29 41.54 40.04
C THR A 22 -3.54 41.03 38.81
N ILE A 23 -2.22 41.28 38.70
CA ILE A 23 -1.39 40.72 37.63
C ILE A 23 -1.41 39.19 37.68
N GLY A 24 -1.21 38.58 38.85
CA GLY A 24 -1.27 37.13 39.01
C GLY A 24 -2.63 36.53 38.62
N ALA A 25 -3.73 37.16 39.03
CA ALA A 25 -5.08 36.73 38.68
C ALA A 25 -5.37 36.84 37.18
N ILE A 26 -4.90 37.91 36.52
CA ILE A 26 -5.02 38.09 35.07
C ILE A 26 -4.22 37.01 34.34
N SER A 27 -2.98 36.73 34.76
CA SER A 27 -2.13 35.69 34.13
C SER A 27 -2.74 34.29 34.24
N ILE A 28 -3.30 33.93 35.40
CA ILE A 28 -4.00 32.65 35.58
C ILE A 28 -5.24 32.57 34.69
N SER A 29 -6.03 33.65 34.64
CA SER A 29 -7.26 33.71 33.83
C SER A 29 -6.94 33.59 32.33
N VAL A 30 -5.90 34.28 31.85
CA VAL A 30 -5.41 34.17 30.47
C VAL A 30 -4.89 32.76 30.19
N GLY A 31 -4.15 32.15 31.12
CA GLY A 31 -3.66 30.78 30.98
C GLY A 31 -4.79 29.74 30.88
N ILE A 32 -5.83 29.88 31.71
CA ILE A 32 -7.04 29.03 31.65
C ILE A 32 -7.79 29.25 30.34
N LEU A 33 -7.95 30.50 29.89
CA LEU A 33 -8.62 30.82 28.63
C LEU A 33 -7.86 30.24 27.44
N LEU A 34 -6.53 30.40 27.40
CA LEU A 34 -5.68 29.84 26.34
C LEU A 34 -5.72 28.31 26.36
N GLY A 35 -5.62 27.69 27.55
CA GLY A 35 -5.73 26.25 27.71
C GLY A 35 -7.09 25.70 27.27
N SER A 36 -8.18 26.43 27.58
CA SER A 36 -9.53 26.09 27.14
C SER A 36 -9.69 26.21 25.62
N LEU A 37 -9.14 27.26 25.00
CA LEU A 37 -9.16 27.44 23.55
C LEU A 37 -8.34 26.34 22.83
N ILE A 38 -7.19 25.96 23.39
CA ILE A 38 -6.37 24.85 22.87
C ILE A 38 -7.12 23.52 23.02
N ALA A 39 -7.70 23.24 24.18
CA ALA A 39 -8.51 22.03 24.41
C ALA A 39 -9.74 21.99 23.48
N GLN A 40 -10.44 23.10 23.31
CA GLN A 40 -11.56 23.21 22.37
C GLN A 40 -11.11 23.02 20.92
N SER A 41 -9.91 23.49 20.55
CA SER A 41 -9.35 23.26 19.21
C SER A 41 -8.97 21.78 18.99
N ALA A 42 -8.51 21.09 20.02
CA ALA A 42 -8.22 19.66 20.00
C ALA A 42 -9.50 18.81 19.97
N CYS A 43 -10.60 19.31 20.56
CA CYS A 43 -11.91 18.65 20.53
C CYS A 43 -12.75 19.00 19.30
N ARG A 44 -12.33 19.94 18.43
CA ARG A 44 -13.02 20.18 17.16
C ARG A 44 -12.77 19.00 16.23
N PRO A 45 -13.82 18.40 15.64
CA PRO A 45 -13.64 17.37 14.63
C PRO A 45 -12.83 17.97 13.48
N ARG A 46 -11.60 17.48 13.30
CA ARG A 46 -10.75 17.88 12.18
C ARG A 46 -11.44 17.35 10.92
N LYS A 47 -11.78 18.22 9.97
CA LYS A 47 -12.26 17.76 8.66
C LYS A 47 -11.19 16.84 8.07
N THR A 48 -11.56 15.61 7.76
CA THR A 48 -10.66 14.66 7.11
C THR A 48 -10.14 15.29 5.84
N LYS A 49 -8.81 15.38 5.70
CA LYS A 49 -8.22 15.86 4.45
C LYS A 49 -8.12 14.69 3.51
N CYS A 50 -8.91 14.72 2.45
CA CYS A 50 -8.90 13.71 1.41
C CYS A 50 -8.66 14.39 0.05
N ILE A 51 -7.77 13.81 -0.76
CA ILE A 51 -7.57 14.22 -2.15
C ILE A 51 -8.42 13.27 -3.00
N PRO A 52 -9.41 13.77 -3.75
CA PRO A 52 -10.30 12.93 -4.54
C PRO A 52 -9.54 12.19 -5.65
N SER A 53 -10.03 11.01 -5.99
CA SER A 53 -9.57 10.23 -7.12
C SER A 53 -9.96 10.90 -8.45
N PRO A 54 -9.38 10.44 -9.58
CA PRO A 54 -9.74 10.99 -10.89
C PRO A 54 -11.20 10.77 -11.29
N LEU A 55 -11.94 9.88 -10.63
CA LEU A 55 -13.27 9.41 -11.06
C LEU A 55 -14.25 10.57 -11.28
N GLU A 56 -14.34 11.50 -10.33
CA GLU A 56 -15.26 12.65 -10.41
C GLU A 56 -14.80 13.71 -11.43
N SER A 57 -13.52 13.70 -11.79
CA SER A 57 -12.93 14.66 -12.72
C SER A 57 -12.86 14.16 -14.17
N LEU A 58 -13.23 12.89 -14.40
CA LEU A 58 -13.26 12.33 -15.74
C LEU A 58 -14.44 12.95 -16.53
N PRO A 59 -14.25 13.24 -17.83
CA PRO A 59 -15.36 13.60 -18.71
C PRO A 59 -16.48 12.56 -18.67
N PRO A 60 -17.76 12.93 -18.80
CA PRO A 60 -18.88 11.97 -18.87
C PRO A 60 -18.69 10.91 -19.97
N ASP A 61 -18.05 11.28 -21.08
CA ASP A 61 -17.76 10.39 -22.20
C ASP A 61 -16.50 9.54 -22.00
N ALA A 62 -15.81 9.67 -20.86
CA ALA A 62 -14.56 8.99 -20.61
C ALA A 62 -14.73 7.46 -20.50
N GLU A 63 -15.94 6.99 -20.22
CA GLU A 63 -16.33 5.57 -20.32
C GLU A 63 -16.14 5.01 -21.74
N ASN A 64 -16.26 5.85 -22.78
CA ASN A 64 -16.07 5.51 -24.20
C ASN A 64 -14.69 5.92 -24.76
N THR A 65 -13.83 6.56 -23.96
CA THR A 65 -12.48 6.93 -24.38
C THR A 65 -11.48 5.81 -24.09
N SER A 66 -10.42 5.73 -24.89
CA SER A 66 -9.27 4.83 -24.76
C SER A 66 -8.41 5.14 -23.51
N LEU A 67 -9.03 5.27 -22.34
CA LEU A 67 -8.31 5.38 -21.07
C LEU A 67 -7.48 4.13 -20.86
N PRO A 68 -6.22 4.26 -20.43
CA PRO A 68 -5.43 3.11 -20.00
C PRO A 68 -6.15 2.34 -18.89
N TYR A 69 -6.82 3.01 -17.95
CA TYR A 69 -7.57 2.33 -16.91
C TYR A 69 -9.04 2.75 -16.89
N PRO A 70 -9.94 2.07 -17.61
CA PRO A 70 -11.37 2.36 -17.55
C PRO A 70 -11.98 2.01 -16.18
N PRO A 71 -12.89 2.82 -15.61
CA PRO A 71 -13.47 2.59 -14.28
C PRO A 71 -14.21 1.25 -14.11
N HIS A 72 -14.76 0.69 -15.19
CA HIS A 72 -15.57 -0.53 -15.20
C HIS A 72 -14.90 -1.70 -15.95
N ILE A 73 -13.57 -1.68 -16.07
CA ILE A 73 -12.82 -2.68 -16.84
C ILE A 73 -12.93 -4.11 -16.26
N LEU A 74 -13.15 -4.25 -14.95
CA LEU A 74 -13.37 -5.55 -14.31
C LEU A 74 -14.83 -5.69 -13.83
N PRO A 75 -15.38 -6.92 -13.76
CA PRO A 75 -16.75 -7.14 -13.33
C PRO A 75 -17.00 -6.80 -11.86
N GLY A 76 -18.25 -6.49 -11.51
CA GLY A 76 -18.66 -6.25 -10.12
C GLY A 76 -18.01 -5.01 -9.50
N SER A 77 -17.65 -4.02 -10.33
CA SER A 77 -17.09 -2.75 -9.89
C SER A 77 -18.06 -1.99 -8.99
N ARG A 78 -17.56 -1.41 -7.91
CA ARG A 78 -18.30 -0.51 -7.02
C ARG A 78 -17.37 0.50 -6.39
N ASP A 79 -17.94 1.64 -6.01
CA ASP A 79 -17.26 2.74 -5.35
C ASP A 79 -17.79 2.82 -3.91
N VAL A 80 -16.93 2.53 -2.94
CA VAL A 80 -17.30 2.37 -1.53
C VAL A 80 -16.96 3.64 -0.77
N SER A 81 -17.98 4.39 -0.33
CA SER A 81 -17.79 5.57 0.49
C SER A 81 -17.34 5.21 1.90
N THR A 82 -16.26 5.82 2.39
CA THR A 82 -15.70 5.57 3.73
C THR A 82 -15.28 6.87 4.41
N PRO A 83 -14.96 6.85 5.73
CA PRO A 83 -14.38 8.01 6.42
C PRO A 83 -13.05 8.52 5.84
N TYR A 84 -12.39 7.70 5.02
CA TYR A 84 -11.11 7.99 4.36
C TYR A 84 -11.28 8.42 2.89
N GLY A 85 -12.53 8.63 2.44
CA GLY A 85 -12.84 8.82 1.02
C GLY A 85 -13.35 7.53 0.37
N THR A 86 -13.49 7.58 -0.95
CA THR A 86 -14.04 6.50 -1.76
C THR A 86 -12.97 5.45 -2.10
N ILE A 87 -13.32 4.17 -2.00
CA ILE A 87 -12.48 3.04 -2.40
C ILE A 87 -13.05 2.40 -3.65
N LYS A 88 -12.22 2.21 -4.69
CA LYS A 88 -12.58 1.40 -5.86
C LYS A 88 -12.45 -0.08 -5.54
N VAL A 89 -13.52 -0.85 -5.73
CA VAL A 89 -13.56 -2.29 -5.46
C VAL A 89 -14.16 -3.05 -6.65
N PHE A 90 -13.63 -4.23 -6.94
CA PHE A 90 -14.15 -5.17 -7.93
C PHE A 90 -14.36 -6.53 -7.26
N GLU A 91 -15.50 -7.18 -7.50
CA GLU A 91 -15.80 -8.47 -6.90
C GLU A 91 -16.69 -9.34 -7.80
N TRP A 92 -16.17 -10.51 -8.20
CA TRP A 92 -16.86 -11.41 -9.12
C TRP A 92 -16.47 -12.88 -8.93
N GLY A 93 -17.05 -13.76 -9.74
CA GLY A 93 -16.97 -15.22 -9.59
C GLY A 93 -18.18 -15.81 -8.86
N PRO A 94 -18.24 -17.15 -8.70
CA PRO A 94 -19.40 -17.83 -8.13
C PRO A 94 -19.69 -17.37 -6.68
N PRO A 95 -20.94 -17.02 -6.31
CA PRO A 95 -21.26 -16.56 -4.95
C PRO A 95 -20.94 -17.58 -3.84
N ALA A 96 -20.97 -18.87 -4.16
CA ALA A 96 -20.62 -19.97 -3.27
C ALA A 96 -19.15 -20.40 -3.36
N GLY A 97 -18.35 -19.76 -4.21
CA GLY A 97 -16.93 -20.05 -4.37
C GLY A 97 -16.13 -19.67 -3.12
N GLU A 98 -15.02 -20.36 -2.89
CA GLU A 98 -14.08 -19.95 -1.84
C GLU A 98 -13.53 -18.55 -2.14
N LYS A 99 -13.43 -17.73 -1.11
CA LYS A 99 -13.18 -16.30 -1.23
C LYS A 99 -11.69 -16.02 -1.29
N VAL A 100 -11.26 -15.17 -2.22
CA VAL A 100 -9.87 -14.75 -2.39
C VAL A 100 -9.80 -13.23 -2.45
N LEU A 101 -9.12 -12.60 -1.49
CA LEU A 101 -8.81 -11.17 -1.51
C LEU A 101 -7.41 -10.99 -2.11
N LEU A 102 -7.30 -10.24 -3.21
CA LEU A 102 -6.02 -9.94 -3.84
C LEU A 102 -5.63 -8.47 -3.65
N MET A 103 -4.39 -8.22 -3.24
CA MET A 103 -3.86 -6.89 -2.94
C MET A 103 -2.62 -6.57 -3.78
N HIS A 104 -2.64 -5.40 -4.43
CA HIS A 104 -1.67 -5.05 -5.45
C HIS A 104 -0.39 -4.41 -4.89
N GLY A 105 0.55 -4.07 -5.78
CA GLY A 105 1.82 -3.44 -5.44
C GLY A 105 1.71 -1.92 -5.21
N ILE A 106 2.86 -1.27 -5.06
CA ILE A 106 2.89 0.17 -4.75
C ILE A 106 2.58 1.08 -5.95
N SER A 107 3.06 0.72 -7.14
CA SER A 107 3.09 1.61 -8.30
C SER A 107 1.80 1.62 -9.12
N ALA A 108 1.29 0.44 -9.46
CA ALA A 108 0.10 0.26 -10.30
C ALA A 108 -1.11 -0.23 -9.49
N PRO A 109 -2.35 0.10 -9.92
CA PRO A 109 -3.60 -0.26 -9.25
C PRO A 109 -3.89 -1.77 -9.30
N CYS A 110 -5.06 -2.17 -8.81
CA CYS A 110 -5.45 -3.58 -8.68
C CYS A 110 -5.49 -4.34 -10.01
N LEU A 111 -5.51 -3.62 -11.14
CA LEU A 111 -5.48 -4.19 -12.49
C LEU A 111 -4.26 -5.07 -12.76
N THR A 112 -3.14 -4.87 -12.06
CA THR A 112 -1.97 -5.77 -12.09
C THR A 112 -2.29 -7.23 -11.73
N LEU A 113 -3.40 -7.46 -11.05
CA LEU A 113 -3.83 -8.77 -10.56
C LEU A 113 -4.94 -9.37 -11.42
N ALA A 114 -5.43 -8.65 -12.45
CA ALA A 114 -6.62 -9.03 -13.20
C ALA A 114 -6.50 -10.41 -13.86
N ASN A 115 -5.38 -10.67 -14.54
CA ASN A 115 -5.16 -11.95 -15.21
C ASN A 115 -5.14 -13.14 -14.23
N ALA A 116 -4.58 -12.94 -13.02
CA ALA A 116 -4.56 -13.98 -12.00
C ALA A 116 -5.95 -14.17 -11.37
N ALA A 117 -6.70 -13.09 -11.18
CA ALA A 117 -8.07 -13.12 -10.68
C ALA A 117 -9.01 -13.85 -11.64
N GLU A 118 -8.92 -13.59 -12.95
CA GLU A 118 -9.70 -14.31 -13.97
C GLU A 118 -9.40 -15.82 -13.96
N GLU A 119 -8.13 -16.20 -13.81
CA GLU A 119 -7.74 -17.61 -13.70
C GLU A 119 -8.25 -18.27 -12.40
N LEU A 120 -8.34 -17.54 -11.29
CA LEU A 120 -8.95 -18.05 -10.07
C LEU A 120 -10.47 -18.20 -10.22
N VAL A 121 -11.13 -17.23 -10.87
CA VAL A 121 -12.58 -17.31 -11.14
C VAL A 121 -12.91 -18.49 -12.06
N SER A 122 -12.08 -18.77 -13.07
CA SER A 122 -12.26 -19.93 -13.94
C SER A 122 -12.16 -21.27 -13.19
N LYS A 123 -11.47 -21.29 -12.05
CA LYS A 123 -11.37 -22.43 -11.11
C LYS A 123 -12.48 -22.48 -10.06
N GLY A 124 -13.42 -21.53 -10.08
CA GLY A 124 -14.58 -21.50 -9.19
C GLY A 124 -14.41 -20.66 -7.92
N TYR A 125 -13.33 -19.89 -7.79
CA TYR A 125 -13.14 -18.97 -6.66
C TYR A 125 -13.97 -17.69 -6.83
N ARG A 126 -14.37 -17.11 -5.70
CA ARG A 126 -14.92 -15.75 -5.62
C ARG A 126 -13.76 -14.79 -5.33
N VAL A 127 -13.51 -13.84 -6.21
CA VAL A 127 -12.37 -12.92 -6.07
C VAL A 127 -12.83 -11.52 -5.70
N MET A 128 -12.00 -10.83 -4.93
CA MET A 128 -12.16 -9.42 -4.60
C MET A 128 -10.83 -8.69 -4.77
N LEU A 129 -10.85 -7.57 -5.46
CA LEU A 129 -9.73 -6.68 -5.69
C LEU A 129 -10.16 -5.26 -5.34
N PHE A 130 -9.21 -4.43 -4.94
CA PHE A 130 -9.47 -3.03 -4.67
C PHE A 130 -8.22 -2.20 -4.91
N ASP A 131 -8.40 -0.93 -5.25
CA ASP A 131 -7.30 0.00 -5.34
C ASP A 131 -6.93 0.48 -3.95
N PHE A 132 -5.67 0.35 -3.56
CA PHE A 132 -5.13 1.01 -2.38
C PHE A 132 -5.37 2.52 -2.45
N PHE A 133 -5.56 3.14 -1.29
CA PHE A 133 -5.77 4.59 -1.23
C PHE A 133 -4.69 5.35 -2.00
N GLY A 134 -5.08 6.36 -2.77
CA GLY A 134 -4.17 7.11 -3.63
C GLY A 134 -3.65 6.36 -4.84
N ARG A 135 -4.28 5.26 -5.25
CA ARG A 135 -3.99 4.52 -6.49
C ARG A 135 -5.28 4.33 -7.26
N GLY A 136 -5.12 4.24 -8.58
CA GLY A 136 -6.24 4.00 -9.48
C GLY A 136 -7.38 4.99 -9.26
N TYR A 137 -8.55 4.46 -8.90
CA TYR A 137 -9.77 5.22 -8.64
C TYR A 137 -10.12 5.35 -7.15
N SER A 138 -9.24 4.93 -6.24
CA SER A 138 -9.42 5.19 -4.81
C SER A 138 -8.90 6.57 -4.43
N ASP A 139 -9.63 7.25 -3.54
CA ASP A 139 -9.21 8.55 -3.00
C ASP A 139 -7.91 8.42 -2.17
N ALA A 140 -7.27 9.55 -1.88
CA ALA A 140 -6.05 9.61 -1.06
C ALA A 140 -6.29 10.41 0.25
N PRO A 141 -6.40 9.74 1.41
CA PRO A 141 -6.26 10.39 2.71
C PRO A 141 -4.94 11.16 2.78
N ALA A 142 -4.99 12.41 3.22
CA ALA A 142 -3.86 13.33 3.22
C ALA A 142 -3.50 13.82 4.64
N ASP A 143 -4.19 13.33 5.67
CA ASP A 143 -3.97 13.66 7.08
C ASP A 143 -3.53 12.46 7.94
N VAL A 144 -3.33 11.29 7.33
CA VAL A 144 -2.86 10.07 7.99
C VAL A 144 -1.71 9.43 7.21
N PRO A 145 -0.75 8.78 7.89
CA PRO A 145 0.32 8.05 7.23
C PRO A 145 -0.20 6.76 6.59
N TYR A 146 0.40 6.36 5.48
CA TYR A 146 0.07 5.12 4.76
C TYR A 146 0.81 3.94 5.39
N ASP A 147 0.40 3.59 6.60
CA ASP A 147 0.98 2.52 7.41
C ASP A 147 0.06 1.28 7.47
N SER A 148 0.49 0.26 8.22
CA SER A 148 -0.29 -0.97 8.39
C SER A 148 -1.68 -0.75 9.00
N ARG A 149 -1.89 0.32 9.78
CA ARG A 149 -3.21 0.63 10.37
C ARG A 149 -4.16 1.15 9.31
N LEU A 150 -3.69 2.05 8.44
CA LEU A 150 -4.50 2.55 7.33
C LEU A 150 -4.86 1.41 6.37
N TYR A 151 -3.88 0.59 5.98
CA TYR A 151 -4.15 -0.54 5.07
C TYR A 151 -5.04 -1.61 5.69
N ALA A 152 -4.86 -1.94 6.98
CA ALA A 152 -5.76 -2.87 7.66
C ALA A 152 -7.20 -2.31 7.73
N SER A 153 -7.36 -1.02 7.99
CA SER A 153 -8.66 -0.36 7.95
C SER A 153 -9.27 -0.43 6.55
N GLN A 154 -8.47 -0.18 5.51
CA GLN A 154 -8.90 -0.28 4.12
C GLN A 154 -9.40 -1.70 3.78
N ILE A 155 -8.65 -2.74 4.16
CA ILE A 155 -9.04 -4.14 3.96
C ILE A 155 -10.40 -4.40 4.62
N LEU A 156 -10.58 -4.04 5.89
CA LEU A 156 -11.83 -4.27 6.61
C LEU A 156 -13.01 -3.54 5.98
N LEU A 157 -12.82 -2.29 5.54
CA LEU A 157 -13.86 -1.51 4.85
C LEU A 157 -14.26 -2.14 3.51
N VAL A 158 -13.27 -2.66 2.76
CA VAL A 158 -13.50 -3.36 1.50
C VAL A 158 -14.25 -4.67 1.72
N LEU A 159 -13.85 -5.49 2.69
CA LEU A 159 -14.54 -6.72 3.05
C LEU A 159 -15.99 -6.46 3.50
N ALA A 160 -16.20 -5.44 4.33
CA ALA A 160 -17.52 -5.06 4.82
C ALA A 160 -18.45 -4.48 3.72
N SER A 161 -17.89 -4.03 2.59
CA SER A 161 -18.68 -3.52 1.47
C SER A 161 -19.35 -4.60 0.63
N SER A 162 -18.96 -5.86 0.81
CA SER A 162 -19.50 -6.97 0.04
C SER A 162 -20.92 -7.34 0.52
N PRO A 163 -21.83 -7.74 -0.38
CA PRO A 163 -23.09 -8.36 0.01
C PRO A 163 -22.91 -9.77 0.60
N LEU A 164 -21.72 -10.37 0.46
CA LEU A 164 -21.39 -11.68 1.00
C LEU A 164 -20.63 -11.54 2.33
N ALA A 165 -20.75 -12.52 3.22
CA ALA A 165 -20.02 -12.52 4.48
C ALA A 165 -18.55 -12.92 4.25
N TRP A 166 -17.64 -11.95 4.12
CA TRP A 166 -16.19 -12.22 4.00
C TRP A 166 -15.50 -12.38 5.36
N THR A 167 -16.08 -11.83 6.42
CA THR A 167 -15.52 -11.86 7.78
C THR A 167 -16.00 -13.09 8.56
N GLY A 168 -15.20 -13.51 9.54
CA GLY A 168 -15.42 -14.73 10.34
C GLY A 168 -14.22 -15.66 10.24
N ASP A 169 -14.23 -16.73 11.04
CA ASP A 169 -13.14 -17.71 11.05
C ASP A 169 -12.99 -18.40 9.68
N ASP A 170 -11.75 -18.54 9.20
CA ASP A 170 -11.42 -19.12 7.89
C ASP A 170 -12.14 -18.46 6.71
N GLY A 171 -12.41 -17.16 6.82
CA GLY A 171 -13.27 -16.41 5.90
C GLY A 171 -12.79 -16.34 4.44
N PHE A 172 -11.49 -16.13 4.21
CA PHE A 172 -10.94 -15.95 2.85
C PHE A 172 -9.45 -16.27 2.74
N HIS A 173 -8.99 -16.63 1.54
CA HIS A 173 -7.58 -16.68 1.16
C HIS A 173 -7.06 -15.27 0.88
N LEU A 174 -5.89 -14.92 1.40
CA LEU A 174 -5.26 -13.62 1.20
C LEU A 174 -4.06 -13.75 0.28
N VAL A 175 -4.07 -13.01 -0.84
CA VAL A 175 -2.98 -12.94 -1.81
C VAL A 175 -2.43 -11.52 -1.84
N GLY A 176 -1.15 -11.35 -1.50
CA GLY A 176 -0.48 -10.05 -1.51
C GLY A 176 0.67 -10.01 -2.51
N TYR A 177 0.63 -9.07 -3.46
CA TYR A 177 1.71 -8.83 -4.41
C TYR A 177 2.57 -7.63 -4.02
N SER A 178 3.91 -7.77 -3.98
CA SER A 178 4.84 -6.66 -3.70
C SER A 178 4.49 -5.97 -2.36
N LEU A 179 4.20 -4.66 -2.35
CA LEU A 179 3.69 -3.95 -1.17
C LEU A 179 2.49 -4.68 -0.52
N GLY A 180 1.57 -5.20 -1.33
CA GLY A 180 0.44 -6.00 -0.86
C GLY A 180 0.88 -7.21 -0.05
N GLY A 181 2.03 -7.80 -0.31
CA GLY A 181 2.59 -8.89 0.50
C GLY A 181 2.97 -8.46 1.92
N GLY A 182 3.66 -7.33 2.06
CA GLY A 182 4.00 -6.77 3.37
C GLY A 182 2.76 -6.36 4.17
N VAL A 183 1.77 -5.78 3.49
CA VAL A 183 0.46 -5.46 4.07
C VAL A 183 -0.27 -6.75 4.50
N ALA A 184 -0.23 -7.80 3.68
CA ALA A 184 -0.87 -9.09 3.97
C ALA A 184 -0.31 -9.75 5.22
N VAL A 185 1.02 -9.75 5.39
CA VAL A 185 1.68 -10.26 6.60
C VAL A 185 1.26 -9.45 7.83
N SER A 186 1.26 -8.12 7.73
CA SER A 186 0.84 -7.26 8.84
C SER A 186 -0.63 -7.49 9.19
N PHE A 187 -1.51 -7.66 8.20
CA PHE A 187 -2.92 -7.97 8.42
C PHE A 187 -3.10 -9.35 9.07
N ALA A 188 -2.46 -10.40 8.54
CA ALA A 188 -2.54 -11.76 9.06
C ALA A 188 -2.02 -11.89 10.50
N ARG A 189 -1.07 -11.04 10.93
CA ARG A 189 -0.63 -10.98 12.32
C ARG A 189 -1.77 -10.63 13.28
N TYR A 190 -2.63 -9.68 12.94
CA TYR A 190 -3.69 -9.19 13.86
C TYR A 190 -5.04 -9.85 13.60
N PHE A 191 -5.29 -10.26 12.36
CA PHE A 191 -6.56 -10.80 11.89
C PHE A 191 -6.43 -12.23 11.36
N GLY A 192 -5.44 -12.98 11.86
CA GLY A 192 -5.09 -14.31 11.37
C GLY A 192 -6.25 -15.31 11.38
N HIS A 193 -7.23 -15.15 12.28
CA HIS A 193 -8.42 -16.00 12.33
C HIS A 193 -9.31 -15.88 11.07
N MET A 194 -9.38 -14.68 10.46
CA MET A 194 -10.16 -14.46 9.23
C MET A 194 -9.45 -14.95 7.97
N VAL A 195 -8.13 -14.96 7.99
CA VAL A 195 -7.30 -15.32 6.84
C VAL A 195 -7.17 -16.82 6.79
N ARG A 196 -7.90 -17.51 5.92
CA ARG A 196 -7.84 -18.97 5.74
C ARG A 196 -6.44 -19.44 5.33
N SER A 197 -5.81 -18.76 4.40
CA SER A 197 -4.42 -19.02 3.99
C SER A 197 -3.75 -17.74 3.49
N LEU A 198 -2.42 -17.72 3.48
CA LEU A 198 -1.63 -16.58 3.03
C LEU A 198 -0.71 -16.95 1.86
N VAL A 199 -0.81 -16.22 0.76
CA VAL A 199 0.06 -16.34 -0.43
C VAL A 199 0.72 -14.99 -0.69
N LEU A 200 2.05 -14.98 -0.77
CA LEU A 200 2.86 -13.78 -1.00
C LEU A 200 3.57 -13.91 -2.34
N VAL A 201 3.23 -13.04 -3.28
CA VAL A 201 3.82 -13.03 -4.63
C VAL A 201 4.81 -11.88 -4.71
N ALA A 202 6.10 -12.18 -4.85
CA ALA A 202 7.17 -11.19 -4.76
C ALA A 202 6.95 -10.20 -3.59
N GLY A 203 6.60 -10.72 -2.41
CA GLY A 203 6.09 -9.92 -1.29
C GLY A 203 7.16 -9.08 -0.59
N ALA A 204 6.82 -7.83 -0.25
CA ALA A 204 7.65 -6.95 0.57
C ALA A 204 7.59 -7.32 2.06
N GLY A 205 8.35 -6.60 2.89
CA GLY A 205 8.32 -6.70 4.36
C GLY A 205 9.65 -7.16 4.96
N LEU A 206 10.41 -8.00 4.24
CA LEU A 206 11.77 -8.41 4.61
C LEU A 206 12.84 -7.81 3.69
N ILE A 207 12.47 -6.84 2.84
CA ILE A 207 13.44 -6.15 1.99
C ILE A 207 14.47 -5.44 2.87
N ARG A 208 15.74 -5.76 2.66
CA ARG A 208 16.87 -5.18 3.40
C ARG A 208 17.04 -3.71 3.00
N ARG A 209 17.22 -2.83 3.99
CA ARG A 209 17.44 -1.39 3.74
C ARG A 209 18.73 -1.10 2.98
N GLY A 210 19.65 -2.06 2.92
CA GLY A 210 20.88 -1.98 2.12
C GLY A 210 20.62 -1.78 0.62
N HIS A 211 19.50 -2.29 0.10
CA HIS A 211 19.09 -2.09 -1.30
C HIS A 211 18.51 -0.69 -1.58
N VAL A 212 18.22 0.09 -0.53
CA VAL A 212 17.79 1.48 -0.68
C VAL A 212 19.02 2.37 -0.73
N GLY A 213 19.46 2.68 -1.96
CA GLY A 213 20.55 3.61 -2.18
C GLY A 213 20.31 4.97 -1.51
N TRP A 214 21.39 5.65 -1.10
CA TRP A 214 21.33 6.92 -0.36
C TRP A 214 20.48 8.00 -1.05
N ARG A 215 20.44 8.02 -2.38
CA ARG A 215 19.59 8.95 -3.16
C ARG A 215 18.10 8.71 -2.94
N SER A 216 17.69 7.44 -2.89
CA SER A 216 16.31 7.06 -2.54
C SER A 216 16.00 7.42 -1.09
N ARG A 217 16.97 7.27 -0.18
CA ARG A 217 16.82 7.69 1.21
C ARG A 217 16.56 9.20 1.34
N VAL A 218 17.34 10.03 0.66
CA VAL A 218 17.13 11.50 0.65
C VAL A 218 15.80 11.89 -0.02
N LEU A 219 15.35 11.13 -1.01
CA LEU A 219 14.08 11.38 -1.72
C LEU A 219 12.84 10.96 -0.92
N TYR A 220 12.97 10.03 0.02
CA TYR A 220 11.82 9.48 0.73
C TYR A 220 11.84 9.72 2.22
N GLU A 221 12.96 10.03 2.88
CA GLU A 221 12.95 10.39 4.30
C GLU A 221 12.58 11.87 4.51
N ASP A 222 11.98 12.17 5.66
CA ASP A 222 11.71 13.55 6.06
C ASP A 222 13.05 14.28 6.23
N GLY A 223 13.25 15.33 5.46
CA GLY A 223 14.49 16.08 5.42
C GLY A 223 14.26 17.57 5.19
N TRP A 224 15.36 18.28 4.95
CA TRP A 224 15.35 19.74 4.78
C TRP A 224 14.70 20.22 3.46
N LEU A 225 14.49 19.32 2.50
CA LEU A 225 13.84 19.62 1.23
C LEU A 225 12.34 19.89 1.41
N PRO A 226 11.78 21.01 0.90
CA PRO A 226 10.33 21.23 0.90
C PRO A 226 9.56 20.10 0.20
N GLU A 227 8.39 19.74 0.72
CA GLU A 227 7.62 18.57 0.23
C GLU A 227 7.30 18.66 -1.27
N TRP A 228 6.92 19.84 -1.77
CA TRP A 228 6.60 20.05 -3.19
C TRP A 228 7.80 19.81 -4.13
N VAL A 229 9.04 20.11 -3.68
CA VAL A 229 10.26 19.80 -4.45
C VAL A 229 10.45 18.29 -4.51
N ARG A 230 10.27 17.63 -3.37
CA ARG A 230 10.45 16.17 -3.24
C ARG A 230 9.42 15.43 -4.07
N GLU A 231 8.16 15.84 -4.01
CA GLU A 231 7.09 15.32 -4.87
C GLU A 231 7.43 15.49 -6.36
N GLY A 232 7.93 16.65 -6.77
CA GLY A 232 8.37 16.89 -8.15
C GLY A 232 9.51 15.94 -8.58
N MET A 233 10.48 15.69 -7.71
CA MET A 233 11.58 14.76 -7.97
C MET A 233 11.10 13.31 -8.04
N VAL A 234 10.24 12.88 -7.12
CA VAL A 234 9.65 11.54 -7.11
C VAL A 234 8.79 11.33 -8.34
N ARG A 235 7.95 12.31 -8.71
CA ARG A 235 7.13 12.29 -9.92
C ARG A 235 7.97 12.06 -11.17
N ARG A 236 9.11 12.74 -11.30
CA ARG A 236 10.06 12.53 -12.41
C ARG A 236 10.72 11.16 -12.36
N ARG A 237 10.99 10.63 -11.16
CA ARG A 237 11.64 9.34 -10.96
C ARG A 237 10.73 8.16 -11.32
N ILE A 238 9.45 8.25 -11.00
CA ILE A 238 8.47 7.17 -11.27
C ILE A 238 7.76 7.33 -12.61
N ALA A 239 8.02 8.41 -13.36
CA ALA A 239 7.48 8.57 -14.70
C ALA A 239 8.12 7.54 -15.67
N PRO A 240 7.33 6.87 -16.52
CA PRO A 240 7.87 5.93 -17.51
C PRO A 240 8.91 6.59 -18.43
N ALA A 241 9.93 5.83 -18.83
CA ALA A 241 11.07 6.32 -19.60
C ALA A 241 10.69 6.97 -20.95
N GLY A 242 9.54 6.62 -21.52
CA GLY A 242 9.07 7.08 -22.85
C GLY A 242 8.57 8.53 -22.94
N ARG A 243 8.63 9.34 -21.87
CA ARG A 243 8.12 10.73 -21.89
C ARG A 243 9.15 11.81 -21.57
N GLN A 244 10.44 11.49 -21.57
CA GLN A 244 11.50 12.50 -21.35
C GLN A 244 11.64 13.54 -22.48
N GLY A 245 10.77 13.53 -23.50
CA GLY A 245 10.81 14.45 -24.65
C GLY A 245 9.57 15.34 -24.85
N GLU A 246 8.52 15.27 -24.04
CA GLU A 246 7.31 16.10 -24.21
C GLU A 246 7.07 17.01 -23.00
N THR A 247 7.96 17.96 -22.79
CA THR A 247 7.65 19.20 -22.06
C THR A 247 8.55 20.29 -22.59
N GLU A 248 8.13 20.94 -23.68
CA GLU A 248 8.41 22.35 -24.00
C GLU A 248 7.79 22.68 -25.37
N VAL A 249 6.52 23.04 -25.41
CA VAL A 249 6.02 24.05 -26.37
C VAL A 249 4.80 24.72 -25.76
N ASP A 250 4.98 25.91 -25.22
CA ASP A 250 4.32 27.14 -25.67
C ASP A 250 4.62 28.26 -24.69
N GLU A 251 5.57 29.13 -25.09
CA GLU A 251 5.60 30.59 -24.92
C GLU A 251 7.04 31.08 -25.03
N ALA A 252 7.51 31.36 -26.26
CA ALA A 252 8.29 32.55 -26.63
C ALA A 252 8.96 32.39 -28.01
N GLY A 253 8.54 33.23 -28.97
CA GLY A 253 9.47 34.00 -29.81
C GLY A 253 10.27 33.28 -30.91
N MET A 254 9.70 33.28 -32.13
CA MET A 254 10.34 33.72 -33.39
C MET A 254 11.87 33.96 -33.42
N ALA A 255 12.59 33.22 -34.27
CA ALA A 255 13.52 33.74 -35.31
C ALA A 255 14.01 32.57 -36.21
N GLY A 256 14.49 32.89 -37.42
CA GLY A 256 14.82 31.95 -38.52
C GLY A 256 15.97 30.99 -38.22
N GLU A 257 16.39 30.07 -39.11
CA GLU A 257 16.57 30.18 -40.55
C GLU A 257 16.98 28.79 -41.11
N GLU A 258 16.50 28.48 -42.31
CA GLU A 258 16.97 27.60 -43.41
C GLU A 258 17.79 26.29 -43.23
N VAL A 259 17.17 25.18 -43.68
CA VAL A 259 17.57 24.15 -44.68
C VAL A 259 19.06 23.72 -44.84
N ARG A 260 19.29 22.39 -44.71
CA ARG A 260 20.01 21.56 -45.72
C ARG A 260 19.89 20.05 -45.45
N GLU A 261 19.31 19.34 -46.42
CA GLU A 261 19.46 17.89 -46.63
C GLU A 261 20.89 17.56 -47.11
N GLU A 262 21.45 16.43 -46.69
CA GLU A 262 21.87 15.32 -47.58
C GLU A 262 22.50 14.17 -46.76
N GLY A 263 22.21 12.94 -47.17
CA GLY A 263 22.43 11.73 -46.38
C GLY A 263 23.81 11.07 -46.48
N ARG A 264 23.95 9.99 -45.71
CA ARG A 264 24.84 8.87 -46.08
C ARG A 264 24.51 7.61 -45.28
N GLU A 265 24.31 6.55 -46.03
CA GLU A 265 24.15 5.17 -45.60
C GLU A 265 25.49 4.50 -45.22
N GLU A 266 25.36 3.42 -44.45
CA GLU A 266 26.25 2.26 -44.26
C GLU A 266 27.43 2.31 -43.25
N GLY A 267 27.24 1.53 -42.17
CA GLY A 267 28.09 0.36 -41.89
C GLY A 267 29.19 0.48 -40.83
N ARG A 268 28.96 -0.10 -39.63
CA ARG A 268 29.74 -1.23 -39.06
C ARG A 268 29.68 -1.33 -37.52
N GLU A 269 29.55 -2.59 -37.11
CA GLU A 269 30.18 -3.26 -35.96
C GLU A 269 29.61 -3.05 -34.55
N GLU A 270 28.85 -4.10 -34.17
CA GLU A 270 28.90 -4.82 -32.90
C GLU A 270 30.05 -4.42 -31.95
N GLY A 271 29.70 -4.01 -30.74
CA GLY A 271 30.66 -3.93 -29.65
C GLY A 271 30.15 -3.15 -28.44
N ARG A 272 29.92 -3.91 -27.35
CA ARG A 272 29.73 -3.47 -25.95
C ARG A 272 28.30 -3.20 -25.51
N GLU A 273 27.60 -4.32 -25.26
CA GLU A 273 26.90 -4.51 -24.00
C GLU A 273 27.86 -4.26 -22.82
N GLU A 274 27.96 -3.02 -22.36
CA GLU A 274 28.32 -2.74 -20.98
C GLU A 274 27.04 -2.26 -20.28
N GLY A 275 26.32 -3.24 -19.76
CA GLY A 275 25.15 -3.05 -18.91
C GLY A 275 25.52 -2.17 -17.73
N ARG A 276 25.23 -0.88 -17.86
CA ARG A 276 25.18 0.05 -16.74
C ARG A 276 24.00 -0.42 -15.89
N GLN A 277 24.27 -1.25 -14.88
CA GLN A 277 23.32 -1.60 -13.83
C GLN A 277 22.73 -0.29 -13.29
N ARG A 278 21.53 0.07 -13.76
CA ARG A 278 20.76 1.17 -13.21
C ARG A 278 20.36 0.73 -11.81
N ASN A 279 20.82 1.50 -10.82
CA ASN A 279 20.61 1.26 -9.39
C ASN A 279 19.21 0.74 -9.11
N SER A 280 19.10 -0.46 -8.52
CA SER A 280 17.90 -1.11 -7.98
C SER A 280 16.79 -0.11 -7.62
N ASP A 281 15.98 0.25 -8.60
CA ASP A 281 14.84 1.12 -8.42
C ASP A 281 13.62 0.24 -8.22
N ALA A 282 12.76 0.65 -7.30
CA ALA A 282 11.49 -0.03 -6.98
C ALA A 282 10.49 -0.09 -8.15
N SER A 283 10.93 0.20 -9.37
CA SER A 283 10.19 0.13 -10.63
C SER A 283 10.22 -1.25 -11.27
N GLY A 284 11.00 -2.22 -10.79
CA GLY A 284 10.96 -3.59 -11.35
C GLY A 284 11.54 -3.76 -12.76
N GLY A 285 12.08 -2.69 -13.36
CA GLY A 285 12.78 -2.70 -14.66
C GLY A 285 11.87 -2.66 -15.90
N ASP A 286 12.48 -2.69 -17.08
CA ASP A 286 11.79 -2.52 -18.37
C ASP A 286 10.75 -3.63 -18.65
N SER A 287 11.00 -4.85 -18.17
CA SER A 287 10.03 -5.96 -18.28
C SER A 287 8.74 -5.64 -17.53
N TYR A 288 8.87 -5.10 -16.31
CA TYR A 288 7.74 -4.67 -15.50
C TYR A 288 6.98 -3.52 -16.14
N ASP A 289 7.69 -2.50 -16.60
CA ASP A 289 7.11 -1.32 -17.23
C ASP A 289 6.25 -1.64 -18.46
N ASN A 290 6.63 -2.68 -19.22
CA ASN A 290 5.95 -3.12 -20.43
C ASN A 290 4.98 -4.30 -20.21
N ALA A 291 4.86 -4.81 -18.98
CA ALA A 291 3.99 -5.93 -18.69
C ALA A 291 2.51 -5.60 -18.98
N LEU A 292 1.83 -6.51 -19.69
CA LEU A 292 0.41 -6.38 -20.02
C LEU A 292 -0.47 -6.69 -18.81
N LEU A 293 -1.39 -5.79 -18.48
CA LEU A 293 -2.25 -5.94 -17.30
C LEU A 293 -3.49 -6.80 -17.58
N LEU A 294 -3.96 -6.81 -18.83
CA LEU A 294 -5.11 -7.59 -19.25
C LEU A 294 -4.82 -8.30 -20.58
N LYS A 295 -5.06 -9.62 -20.62
CA LYS A 295 -4.94 -10.41 -21.85
C LYS A 295 -5.86 -9.85 -22.94
N GLY A 296 -5.32 -9.68 -24.15
CA GLY A 296 -6.07 -9.16 -25.30
C GLY A 296 -6.16 -7.63 -25.40
N SER A 297 -5.55 -6.88 -24.48
CA SER A 297 -5.47 -5.41 -24.52
C SER A 297 -4.02 -4.93 -24.70
N PRO A 298 -3.46 -4.95 -25.93
CA PRO A 298 -2.03 -4.72 -26.17
C PRO A 298 -1.53 -3.32 -25.80
N GLY A 299 -2.41 -2.32 -25.70
CA GLY A 299 -2.06 -0.97 -25.25
C GLY A 299 -2.07 -0.79 -23.73
N LEU A 300 -2.49 -1.80 -22.97
CA LEU A 300 -2.72 -1.71 -21.53
C LEU A 300 -1.53 -2.30 -20.75
N THR A 301 -0.50 -1.48 -20.61
CA THR A 301 0.73 -1.80 -19.87
C THR A 301 0.78 -1.13 -18.51
N VAL A 302 1.65 -1.60 -17.61
CA VAL A 302 1.98 -0.92 -16.36
C VAL A 302 2.33 0.56 -16.60
N SER A 303 3.24 0.83 -17.54
CA SER A 303 3.66 2.20 -17.87
C SER A 303 2.50 3.09 -18.31
N SER A 304 1.58 2.57 -19.11
CA SER A 304 0.43 3.34 -19.58
C SER A 304 -0.47 3.80 -18.43
N VAL A 305 -0.73 2.90 -17.46
CA VAL A 305 -1.54 3.20 -16.26
C VAL A 305 -0.78 4.08 -15.28
N LEU A 306 0.53 3.88 -15.12
CA LEU A 306 1.38 4.71 -14.28
C LEU A 306 1.44 6.16 -14.78
N ALA A 307 1.63 6.34 -16.09
CA ALA A 307 1.57 7.66 -16.73
C ALA A 307 0.20 8.33 -16.55
N TRP A 308 -0.89 7.55 -16.64
CA TRP A 308 -2.24 8.04 -16.39
C TRP A 308 -2.42 8.48 -14.92
N GLN A 309 -2.02 7.66 -13.94
CA GLN A 309 -2.10 8.02 -12.52
C GLN A 309 -1.31 9.29 -12.21
N LEU A 310 -0.09 9.41 -12.74
CA LEU A 310 0.72 10.62 -12.57
C LEU A 310 -0.01 11.85 -13.11
N LYS A 311 -0.63 11.74 -14.28
CA LYS A 311 -1.32 12.87 -14.92
C LYS A 311 -2.60 13.27 -14.19
N PHE A 312 -3.44 12.30 -13.82
CA PHE A 312 -4.81 12.58 -13.38
C PHE A 312 -5.03 12.41 -11.88
N HIS A 313 -4.27 11.57 -11.20
CA HIS A 313 -4.46 11.33 -9.78
C HIS A 313 -3.53 12.19 -8.92
N ARG A 314 -4.05 13.31 -8.44
CA ARG A 314 -3.31 14.27 -7.58
C ARG A 314 -2.79 13.65 -6.28
N GLY A 315 -3.49 12.63 -5.76
CA GLY A 315 -3.12 11.92 -4.54
C GLY A 315 -2.02 10.87 -4.72
N PHE A 316 -1.69 10.50 -5.96
CA PHE A 316 -0.81 9.37 -6.24
C PHE A 316 0.61 9.55 -5.68
N VAL A 317 1.27 10.65 -6.02
CA VAL A 317 2.66 10.89 -5.59
C VAL A 317 2.77 11.01 -4.05
N PRO A 318 1.93 11.80 -3.35
CA PRO A 318 1.95 11.85 -1.89
C PRO A 318 1.68 10.48 -1.23
N ALA A 319 0.69 9.73 -1.72
CA ALA A 319 0.35 8.40 -1.20
C ALA A 319 1.49 7.40 -1.41
N PHE A 320 2.11 7.41 -2.60
CA PHE A 320 3.29 6.60 -2.92
C PHE A 320 4.44 6.88 -1.96
N MET A 321 4.78 8.17 -1.77
CA MET A 321 5.86 8.58 -0.88
C MET A 321 5.58 8.19 0.57
N SER A 322 4.35 8.42 1.05
CA SER A 322 3.94 8.02 2.40
C SER A 322 4.02 6.50 2.59
N SER A 323 3.68 5.73 1.55
CA SER A 323 3.79 4.27 1.59
C SER A 323 5.24 3.80 1.68
N ILE A 324 6.15 4.40 0.91
CA ILE A 324 7.59 4.11 1.03
C ILE A 324 8.11 4.38 2.45
N ARG A 325 7.63 5.46 3.09
CA ARG A 325 8.06 5.86 4.45
C ARG A 325 7.50 4.97 5.55
N HIS A 326 6.21 4.61 5.47
CA HIS A 326 5.47 4.12 6.63
C HIS A 326 4.85 2.73 6.45
N ALA A 327 4.71 2.25 5.21
CA ALA A 327 4.13 0.94 4.96
C ALA A 327 5.13 -0.20 5.33
N PRO A 328 4.63 -1.43 5.56
CA PRO A 328 5.48 -2.56 5.95
C PRO A 328 6.32 -3.11 4.78
N ILE A 329 7.20 -2.30 4.20
CA ILE A 329 8.06 -2.66 3.05
C ILE A 329 9.42 -3.18 3.52
N TYR A 330 10.04 -2.49 4.47
CA TYR A 330 11.43 -2.75 4.90
C TYR A 330 11.51 -3.32 6.30
N GLU A 331 12.27 -4.41 6.46
CA GLU A 331 12.74 -4.97 7.74
C GLU A 331 11.68 -5.09 8.85
N ARG A 332 10.46 -5.51 8.52
CA ARG A 332 9.33 -5.71 9.46
C ARG A 332 9.44 -7.01 10.26
N ARG A 333 10.63 -7.32 10.76
CA ARG A 333 10.97 -8.61 11.38
C ARG A 333 10.01 -8.98 12.52
N GLU A 334 9.52 -8.01 13.28
CA GLU A 334 8.54 -8.23 14.35
C GLU A 334 7.21 -8.80 13.85
N ASP A 335 6.69 -8.28 12.72
CA ASP A 335 5.42 -8.76 12.15
C ASP A 335 5.56 -10.20 11.67
N TRP A 336 6.68 -10.50 11.03
CA TRP A 336 7.00 -11.85 10.54
C TRP A 336 7.27 -12.85 11.65
N LEU A 337 7.98 -12.46 12.72
CA LEU A 337 8.19 -13.32 13.89
C LEU A 337 6.88 -13.63 14.61
N ALA A 338 5.99 -12.64 14.73
CA ALA A 338 4.66 -12.86 15.30
C ALA A 338 3.83 -13.81 14.42
N LEU A 339 3.88 -13.63 13.10
CA LEU A 339 3.25 -14.56 12.16
C LEU A 339 3.83 -15.98 12.29
N GLY A 340 5.15 -16.13 12.37
CA GLY A 340 5.82 -17.43 12.56
C GLY A 340 5.31 -18.18 13.80
N LYS A 341 5.12 -17.48 14.92
CA LYS A 341 4.52 -18.05 16.13
C LYS A 341 3.06 -18.49 15.92
N LEU A 342 2.27 -17.68 15.21
CA LEU A 342 0.88 -18.04 14.88
C LEU A 342 0.80 -19.29 14.01
N LEU A 343 1.70 -19.41 13.03
CA LEU A 343 1.79 -20.58 12.14
C LEU A 343 2.24 -21.83 12.90
N ALA A 344 3.26 -21.72 13.76
CA ALA A 344 3.73 -22.81 14.61
C ALA A 344 2.60 -23.37 15.49
N ALA A 345 1.86 -22.49 16.16
CA ALA A 345 0.71 -22.88 16.99
C ALA A 345 -0.38 -23.64 16.21
N ARG A 346 -0.52 -23.41 14.90
CA ARG A 346 -1.47 -24.13 14.04
C ARG A 346 -0.96 -25.48 13.57
N ARG A 347 0.36 -25.67 13.49
CA ARG A 347 0.97 -26.98 13.26
C ARG A 347 0.93 -27.85 14.52
N GLU A 348 1.12 -27.24 15.69
CA GLU A 348 1.07 -27.93 16.99
C GLU A 348 -0.35 -28.24 17.44
N GLY A 349 -1.33 -27.41 17.06
CA GLY A 349 -2.73 -27.49 17.48
C GLY A 349 -2.97 -27.13 18.95
N VAL A 350 -4.23 -26.99 19.34
CA VAL A 350 -4.64 -26.69 20.73
C VAL A 350 -5.44 -27.86 21.29
N LEU A 351 -5.05 -28.36 22.45
CA LEU A 351 -5.84 -29.34 23.20
C LEU A 351 -7.12 -28.68 23.71
N VAL A 352 -8.27 -29.15 23.25
CA VAL A 352 -9.59 -28.76 23.74
C VAL A 352 -10.15 -29.93 24.54
N GLU A 353 -10.34 -29.73 25.84
CA GLU A 353 -10.97 -30.73 26.72
C GLU A 353 -12.50 -30.69 26.55
N GLY A 354 -13.07 -31.79 26.05
CA GLY A 354 -14.51 -32.00 25.93
C GLY A 354 -15.03 -33.07 26.89
N THR A 355 -16.35 -33.18 26.99
CA THR A 355 -17.06 -34.18 27.84
C THR A 355 -16.80 -35.64 27.43
N GLU A 356 -16.30 -35.89 26.22
CA GLU A 356 -15.96 -37.23 25.69
C GLU A 356 -14.43 -37.45 25.51
N GLY A 357 -13.59 -36.53 25.98
CA GLY A 357 -12.13 -36.59 25.86
C GLY A 357 -11.50 -35.31 25.31
N SER A 358 -10.16 -35.26 25.27
CA SER A 358 -9.40 -34.13 24.71
C SER A 358 -9.20 -34.29 23.20
N VAL A 359 -9.62 -33.31 22.41
CA VAL A 359 -9.40 -33.26 20.95
C VAL A 359 -8.44 -32.13 20.63
N LEU A 360 -7.42 -32.39 19.83
CA LEU A 360 -6.45 -31.38 19.40
C LEU A 360 -6.95 -30.70 18.13
N LEU A 361 -7.39 -29.45 18.23
CA LEU A 361 -7.92 -28.66 17.12
C LEU A 361 -7.02 -27.46 16.84
N PRO A 362 -6.66 -27.19 15.56
CA PRO A 362 -5.90 -25.99 15.23
C PRO A 362 -6.75 -24.73 15.46
N PRO A 363 -6.14 -23.61 15.90
CA PRO A 363 -6.82 -22.32 15.92
C PRO A 363 -7.35 -21.92 14.54
N PRO A 364 -8.45 -21.14 14.46
CA PRO A 364 -8.99 -20.71 13.18
C PRO A 364 -8.00 -19.88 12.36
N GLY A 365 -8.14 -19.98 11.03
CA GLY A 365 -7.32 -19.28 10.06
C GLY A 365 -5.90 -19.83 9.92
N LEU A 366 -5.18 -19.36 8.90
CA LEU A 366 -3.84 -19.74 8.46
C LEU A 366 -3.67 -21.27 8.44
N ARG A 367 -4.62 -21.95 7.80
CA ARG A 367 -4.70 -23.40 7.72
C ARG A 367 -3.41 -24.01 7.17
N GLY A 368 -3.08 -25.18 7.68
CA GLY A 368 -1.81 -25.86 7.42
C GLY A 368 -0.59 -25.22 8.09
N GLY A 369 -0.75 -24.08 8.79
CA GLY A 369 0.33 -23.43 9.52
C GLY A 369 1.52 -23.06 8.63
N ARG A 370 1.26 -22.71 7.37
CA ARG A 370 2.27 -22.36 6.37
C ARG A 370 1.86 -21.15 5.54
N VAL A 371 2.85 -20.47 4.96
CA VAL A 371 2.68 -19.39 3.99
C VAL A 371 3.29 -19.83 2.66
N LEU A 372 2.64 -19.53 1.55
CA LEU A 372 3.20 -19.76 0.23
C LEU A 372 3.93 -18.50 -0.26
N LEU A 373 5.21 -18.63 -0.61
CA LEU A 373 6.02 -17.61 -1.26
C LEU A 373 6.15 -17.96 -2.74
N VAL A 374 5.76 -17.06 -3.63
CA VAL A 374 5.93 -17.21 -5.08
C VAL A 374 6.87 -16.13 -5.58
N LEU A 375 8.06 -16.52 -6.02
CA LEU A 375 9.19 -15.62 -6.27
C LEU A 375 9.68 -15.74 -7.72
N GLY A 376 10.14 -14.63 -8.28
CA GLY A 376 10.77 -14.58 -9.59
C GLY A 376 12.27 -14.79 -9.48
N THR A 377 12.84 -15.68 -10.31
CA THR A 377 14.29 -15.96 -10.33
C THR A 377 15.14 -14.79 -10.80
N SER A 378 14.56 -13.87 -11.58
CA SER A 378 15.23 -12.68 -12.11
C SER A 378 14.68 -11.38 -11.49
N ASP A 379 13.96 -11.47 -10.37
CA ASP A 379 13.44 -10.30 -9.66
C ASP A 379 14.60 -9.50 -9.02
N THR A 380 14.72 -8.24 -9.44
CA THR A 380 15.76 -7.31 -8.96
C THR A 380 15.34 -6.52 -7.73
N VAL A 381 14.04 -6.53 -7.40
CA VAL A 381 13.46 -5.84 -6.24
C VAL A 381 13.40 -6.79 -5.04
N ILE A 382 12.94 -8.02 -5.27
CA ILE A 382 12.83 -9.07 -4.27
C ILE A 382 13.81 -10.19 -4.60
N VAL A 383 15.01 -10.11 -4.01
CA VAL A 383 16.05 -11.12 -4.21
C VAL A 383 15.66 -12.41 -3.49
N GLN A 384 15.40 -13.48 -4.27
CA GLN A 384 14.83 -14.72 -3.75
C GLN A 384 15.69 -15.37 -2.67
N GLU A 385 17.03 -15.37 -2.82
CA GLU A 385 17.94 -16.01 -1.86
C GLU A 385 17.91 -15.29 -0.52
N GLU A 386 17.88 -13.95 -0.54
CA GLU A 386 17.79 -13.16 0.67
C GLU A 386 16.44 -13.33 1.36
N LEU A 387 15.36 -13.29 0.57
CA LEU A 387 14.02 -13.44 1.12
C LEU A 387 13.82 -14.83 1.74
N ILE A 388 14.27 -15.89 1.07
CA ILE A 388 14.19 -17.27 1.61
C ILE A 388 15.01 -17.37 2.90
N HIS A 389 16.25 -16.85 2.91
CA HIS A 389 17.08 -16.85 4.10
C HIS A 389 16.40 -16.12 5.27
N ASP A 390 15.88 -14.91 5.03
CA ASP A 390 15.28 -14.08 6.05
C ASP A 390 13.92 -14.66 6.50
N ALA A 391 13.15 -15.28 5.59
CA ALA A 391 11.91 -16.00 5.88
C ALA A 391 12.15 -17.24 6.75
N THR A 392 13.17 -18.05 6.44
CA THR A 392 13.57 -19.18 7.28
C THR A 392 13.92 -18.73 8.69
N ALA A 393 14.61 -17.59 8.84
CA ALA A 393 14.99 -17.05 10.14
C ALA A 393 13.80 -16.55 11.01
N VAL A 394 12.63 -16.28 10.43
CA VAL A 394 11.47 -15.72 11.16
C VAL A 394 10.24 -16.63 11.19
N LEU A 395 10.06 -17.49 10.19
CA LEU A 395 8.95 -18.46 10.10
C LEU A 395 9.37 -19.89 10.47
N GLY A 396 10.66 -20.21 10.38
CA GLY A 396 11.19 -21.57 10.44
C GLY A 396 11.05 -22.30 9.09
N GLU A 397 11.77 -23.42 8.92
CA GLU A 397 11.76 -24.21 7.68
C GLU A 397 10.37 -24.75 7.34
N ASP A 398 9.62 -25.19 8.35
CA ASP A 398 8.23 -25.68 8.18
C ASP A 398 7.19 -24.55 8.13
N GLY A 399 7.62 -23.29 8.20
CA GLY A 399 6.73 -22.13 8.27
C GLY A 399 6.25 -21.61 6.91
N PHE A 400 6.89 -22.05 5.82
CA PHE A 400 6.55 -21.60 4.48
C PHE A 400 6.87 -22.65 3.42
N GLU A 401 6.31 -22.46 2.23
CA GLU A 401 6.67 -23.16 1.01
C GLU A 401 7.09 -22.10 -0.01
N ALA A 402 8.21 -22.29 -0.71
CA ALA A 402 8.67 -21.36 -1.73
C ALA A 402 8.62 -22.01 -3.11
N VAL A 403 8.00 -21.30 -4.07
CA VAL A 403 7.93 -21.68 -5.48
C VAL A 403 8.61 -20.60 -6.31
N LEU A 404 9.59 -21.02 -7.11
CA LEU A 404 10.35 -20.13 -7.98
C LEU A 404 9.84 -20.24 -9.41
N LEU A 405 9.57 -19.10 -10.05
CA LEU A 405 9.17 -19.02 -11.45
C LEU A 405 10.20 -18.20 -12.24
N ASP A 406 10.43 -18.59 -13.49
CA ASP A 406 11.38 -17.91 -14.38
C ASP A 406 10.80 -16.60 -14.94
N CYS A 407 10.90 -15.53 -14.15
CA CYS A 407 10.40 -14.19 -14.45
C CYS A 407 10.95 -13.14 -13.47
N GLY A 408 10.78 -11.86 -13.79
CA GLY A 408 11.14 -10.73 -12.93
C GLY A 408 10.03 -10.37 -11.93
N HIS A 409 10.06 -9.11 -11.48
CA HIS A 409 9.07 -8.58 -10.51
C HIS A 409 7.64 -8.60 -11.06
N GLU A 410 7.47 -8.66 -12.38
CA GLU A 410 6.21 -8.72 -13.11
C GLU A 410 5.50 -10.08 -13.08
N ILE A 411 6.02 -11.04 -12.31
CA ILE A 411 5.52 -12.42 -12.14
C ILE A 411 4.00 -12.56 -12.12
N ILE A 412 3.28 -11.72 -11.39
CA ILE A 412 1.81 -11.83 -11.23
C ILE A 412 1.06 -11.46 -12.52
N MET A 413 1.69 -10.68 -13.41
CA MET A 413 1.11 -10.24 -14.67
C MET A 413 1.47 -11.21 -15.80
N THR A 414 2.75 -11.57 -15.92
CA THR A 414 3.27 -12.42 -17.01
C THR A 414 3.04 -13.90 -16.77
N LYS A 415 3.15 -14.36 -15.52
CA LYS A 415 2.93 -15.75 -15.11
C LYS A 415 1.64 -15.95 -14.33
N ALA A 416 0.65 -15.09 -14.55
CA ALA A 416 -0.65 -15.08 -13.86
C ALA A 416 -1.30 -16.47 -13.72
N VAL A 417 -1.27 -17.28 -14.78
CA VAL A 417 -1.87 -18.62 -14.79
C VAL A 417 -1.10 -19.59 -13.88
N GLU A 418 0.23 -19.55 -13.96
CA GLU A 418 1.12 -20.37 -13.12
C GLU A 418 0.95 -20.00 -11.65
N VAL A 419 0.91 -18.70 -11.32
CA VAL A 419 0.70 -18.21 -9.96
C VAL A 419 -0.66 -18.65 -9.40
N ALA A 420 -1.74 -18.51 -10.18
CA ALA A 420 -3.07 -18.94 -9.75
C ALA A 420 -3.14 -20.47 -9.55
N ASN A 421 -2.47 -21.26 -10.39
CA ASN A 421 -2.37 -22.71 -10.22
C ASN A 421 -1.61 -23.10 -8.95
N VAL A 422 -0.46 -22.46 -8.71
CA VAL A 422 0.35 -22.70 -7.51
C VAL A 422 -0.44 -22.35 -6.25
N ALA A 423 -1.13 -21.20 -6.23
CA ALA A 423 -1.99 -20.81 -5.12
C ALA A 423 -3.14 -21.82 -4.89
N ALA A 424 -3.86 -22.21 -5.93
CA ALA A 424 -4.97 -23.16 -5.82
C ALA A 424 -4.51 -24.56 -5.35
N ASN A 425 -3.32 -25.00 -5.77
CA ASN A 425 -2.73 -26.27 -5.31
C ASN A 425 -2.35 -26.19 -3.83
N PHE A 426 -1.74 -25.08 -3.41
CA PHE A 426 -1.41 -24.83 -2.01
C PHE A 426 -2.66 -24.82 -1.12
N TRP A 427 -3.75 -24.20 -1.57
CA TRP A 427 -5.01 -24.21 -0.82
C TRP A 427 -5.56 -25.62 -0.67
N LYS A 428 -5.62 -26.41 -1.74
CA LYS A 428 -6.05 -27.82 -1.67
C LYS A 428 -5.20 -28.68 -0.75
N ALA A 429 -3.91 -28.37 -0.60
CA ALA A 429 -3.00 -29.09 0.30
C ALA A 429 -3.13 -28.65 1.77
N THR A 430 -3.84 -27.55 2.04
CA THR A 430 -4.03 -26.98 3.38
C THR A 430 -5.48 -27.01 3.86
N THR A 431 -6.43 -27.38 2.99
CA THR A 431 -7.82 -27.73 3.33
C THR A 431 -7.90 -29.10 3.98
#